data_AF-A0A7X7H6E9-F1
#
_entry.id   AF-A0A7X7H6E9-F1
#
_cell.length_a   1.000
_cell.length_b   1.000
_cell.length_c   1.000
_cell.angle_alpha   90.00
_cell.angle_beta   90.00
_cell.angle_gamma   90.00
#
_symmetry.space_group_name_H-M   'P 1'
#
loop_
_entity.id
_entity.type
_entity.pdbx_description
1 polymer ?
#
loop_
_entity_poly.entity_id
_entity_poly.type
_entity_poly.pdbx_seq_one_letter_code
_entity_poly.pdbx_strand_id
1 'polypeptide(L)'
;MNANLKKVIRYFLVLSLTLVLLYLAFRKIDWNEFAKELKSCNYWWIFAAMMTGFVDTLARGFRWRLMLLPIDPKLKRIDCYNAYAVCYLANLAFTRSGEVVRCGMITDNSKVSFKDAMGS
;
A
#
# COMPACT_ATOMS: atom_id res chain seq x y z
N MET A 1 0.78 34.39 6.16
CA MET A 1 1.73 33.53 5.42
C MET A 1 0.92 32.58 4.54
N ASN A 2 1.02 32.71 3.21
CA ASN A 2 0.17 31.99 2.25
C ASN A 2 0.18 30.46 2.50
N ALA A 3 -1.00 29.84 2.48
CA ALA A 3 -1.16 28.41 2.75
C ALA A 3 -0.33 27.52 1.80
N ASN A 4 -0.08 27.99 0.57
CA ASN A 4 0.77 27.33 -0.41
C ASN A 4 2.26 27.35 -0.01
N LEU A 5 2.75 28.44 0.58
CA LEU A 5 4.14 28.57 1.02
C LEU A 5 4.46 27.57 2.15
N LYS A 6 3.55 27.42 3.12
CA LYS A 6 3.67 26.43 4.20
C LYS A 6 3.73 24.99 3.67
N LYS A 7 2.94 24.66 2.64
CA LYS A 7 2.96 23.33 2.01
C LYS A 7 4.29 23.06 1.33
N VAL A 8 4.81 24.01 0.54
CA VAL A 8 6.09 23.86 -0.18
C VAL A 8 7.24 23.66 0.80
N ILE A 9 7.31 24.47 1.86
CA ILE A 9 8.35 24.35 2.89
C ILE A 9 8.28 22.99 3.59
N ARG A 10 7.09 22.50 3.92
CA ARG A 10 6.91 21.18 4.55
C ARG A 10 7.40 20.04 3.65
N TYR A 11 7.04 20.06 2.37
CA TYR A 11 7.53 19.06 1.41
C TYR A 11 9.04 19.11 1.26
N PHE A 12 9.61 20.32 1.14
CA PHE A 12 11.05 20.51 1.01
C PHE A 12 11.81 19.99 2.24
N LEU A 13 11.28 20.24 3.44
CA LEU A 13 11.90 19.77 4.70
C LEU A 13 11.88 18.24 4.80
N VAL A 14 10.76 17.59 4.45
CA VAL A 14 10.69 16.12 4.46
C VAL A 14 11.62 15.53 3.40
N LEU A 15 11.69 16.15 2.22
CA LEU A 15 12.53 15.68 1.12
C LEU A 15 14.02 15.84 1.42
N SER A 16 14.43 16.97 2.01
CA SER A 16 15.82 17.18 2.44
C SER A 16 16.21 16.23 3.58
N LEU A 17 15.33 16.05 4.57
CA LEU A 17 15.55 15.08 5.64
C LEU A 17 15.70 13.65 5.11
N THR A 18 14.87 13.28 4.13
CA THR A 18 14.93 11.97 3.47
C THR A 18 16.27 11.78 2.77
N LEU A 19 16.76 12.78 2.02
CA LEU A 19 18.07 12.74 1.36
C LEU A 19 19.23 12.63 2.35
N VAL A 20 19.18 13.35 3.47
CA VAL A 20 20.20 13.28 4.53
C VAL A 20 20.23 11.89 5.17
N LEU A 21 19.07 11.32 5.49
CA LEU A 21 18.97 9.97 6.05
C LEU A 21 19.45 8.90 5.07
N LEU A 22 19.10 9.02 3.78
CA LEU A 22 19.62 8.18 2.71
C LEU A 22 21.15 8.26 2.65
N TYR A 23 21.71 9.47 2.61
CA TYR A 23 23.16 9.64 2.58
C TYR A 23 23.85 9.00 3.79
N LEU A 24 23.30 9.18 5.00
CA LEU A 24 23.84 8.56 6.21
C LEU A 24 23.75 7.03 6.19
N ALA A 25 22.66 6.47 5.65
CA ALA A 25 22.48 5.03 5.51
C ALA A 25 23.48 4.41 4.52
N PHE A 26 23.70 5.05 3.37
CA PHE A 26 24.57 4.52 2.31
C PHE A 26 26.06 4.81 2.51
N ARG A 27 26.43 5.82 3.31
CA ARG A 27 27.84 6.23 3.50
C ARG A 27 28.73 5.13 4.10
N LYS A 28 28.17 4.16 4.81
CA LYS A 28 28.91 3.07 5.48
C LYS A 28 28.76 1.71 4.80
N ILE A 29 28.15 1.64 3.62
CA ILE A 29 27.90 0.38 2.93
C ILE A 29 29.04 0.09 1.95
N ASP A 30 29.83 -0.93 2.25
CA ASP A 30 30.77 -1.52 1.30
C ASP A 30 30.01 -2.41 0.31
N TRP A 31 29.87 -1.93 -0.93
CA TRP A 31 29.10 -2.60 -1.98
C TRP A 31 29.55 -4.05 -2.26
N ASN A 32 30.84 -4.35 -2.07
CA ASN A 32 31.39 -5.70 -2.23
C ASN A 32 30.96 -6.65 -1.12
N GLU A 33 30.94 -6.19 0.13
CA GLU A 33 30.49 -6.99 1.28
C GLU A 33 28.97 -7.19 1.20
N PHE A 34 28.22 -6.13 0.87
CA PHE A 34 26.78 -6.19 0.63
C PHE A 34 26.40 -7.23 -0.42
N ALA A 35 27.06 -7.26 -1.58
CA ALA A 35 26.76 -8.24 -2.64
C ALA A 35 27.11 -9.68 -2.23
N LYS A 36 28.11 -9.85 -1.37
CA LYS A 36 28.52 -11.15 -0.83
C LYS A 36 27.51 -11.67 0.19
N GLU A 37 27.05 -10.81 1.09
CA GLU A 37 25.98 -11.12 2.04
C GLU A 37 24.64 -11.40 1.35
N LEU A 38 24.31 -10.66 0.27
CA LEU A 38 23.06 -10.87 -0.46
C LEU A 38 23.00 -12.26 -1.13
N LYS A 39 24.16 -12.82 -1.51
CA LYS A 39 24.28 -14.18 -2.07
C LYS A 39 24.35 -15.27 -1.01
N SER A 40 24.89 -14.97 0.18
CA SER A 40 24.93 -15.94 1.28
C SER A 40 23.63 -15.98 2.09
N CYS A 41 22.79 -14.94 1.95
CA CYS A 41 21.50 -14.87 2.61
C CYS A 41 20.60 -16.03 2.16
N ASN A 42 19.93 -16.65 3.13
CA ASN A 42 19.09 -17.80 2.89
C ASN A 42 17.78 -17.36 2.22
N TYR A 43 17.67 -17.62 0.92
CA TYR A 43 16.49 -17.34 0.09
C TYR A 43 15.18 -17.94 0.63
N TRP A 44 15.26 -18.94 1.52
CA TRP A 44 14.09 -19.49 2.21
C TRP A 44 13.34 -18.42 3.02
N TRP A 45 14.07 -17.52 3.69
CA TRP A 45 13.44 -16.43 4.45
C TRP A 45 12.76 -15.40 3.56
N ILE A 46 13.34 -15.14 2.38
CA ILE A 46 12.73 -14.25 1.38
C ILE A 46 11.42 -14.87 0.90
N PHE A 47 11.44 -16.16 0.55
CA PHE A 47 10.24 -16.87 0.13
C PHE A 47 9.16 -16.90 1.23
N ALA A 48 9.54 -17.19 2.48
CA ALA A 48 8.63 -17.18 3.62
C ALA A 48 8.01 -15.79 3.85
N ALA A 49 8.80 -14.72 3.71
CA ALA A 49 8.31 -13.34 3.80
C ALA A 49 7.32 -13.01 2.69
N MET A 50 7.62 -13.43 1.45
CA MET A 50 6.71 -13.25 0.31
C MET A 50 5.38 -14.00 0.50
N MET A 51 5.43 -15.25 0.96
CA MET A 51 4.22 -16.03 1.28
C MET A 51 3.41 -15.38 2.39
N THR A 52 4.07 -14.90 3.45
CA THR A 52 3.40 -14.21 4.55
C THR A 52 2.74 -12.91 4.08
N GLY A 53 3.39 -12.12 3.22
CA GLY A 53 2.83 -10.90 2.64
C GLY A 53 1.64 -11.17 1.70
N PHE A 54 1.67 -12.27 0.96
CA PHE A 54 0.55 -12.71 0.13
C PHE A 54 -0.66 -13.13 0.98
N VAL A 55 -0.42 -13.89 2.06
CA VAL A 55 -1.49 -14.29 3.00
C VAL A 55 -2.06 -13.06 3.73
N ASP A 56 -1.22 -12.10 4.12
CA ASP A 56 -1.68 -10.84 4.73
C ASP A 56 -2.60 -10.05 3.79
N THR A 57 -2.23 -9.89 2.52
CA THR A 57 -3.08 -9.17 1.54
C THR A 57 -4.39 -9.90 1.25
N LEU A 58 -4.38 -11.24 1.21
CA LEU A 58 -5.59 -12.05 1.13
C LEU A 58 -6.49 -11.87 2.36
N ALA A 59 -5.93 -12.02 3.56
CA ALA A 59 -6.66 -11.92 4.82
C ALA A 59 -7.32 -10.54 4.97
N ARG A 60 -6.60 -9.48 4.58
CA ARG A 60 -7.16 -8.12 4.55
C ARG A 60 -8.30 -8.02 3.55
N GLY A 61 -8.14 -8.49 2.32
CA GLY A 61 -9.20 -8.48 1.31
C GLY A 61 -10.49 -9.18 1.79
N PHE A 62 -10.36 -10.34 2.45
CA PHE A 62 -11.51 -11.05 3.04
C PHE A 62 -12.12 -10.34 4.24
N ARG A 63 -11.31 -9.80 5.16
CA ARG A 63 -11.80 -9.01 6.30
C ARG A 63 -12.62 -7.82 5.82
N TRP A 64 -12.13 -7.11 4.81
CA TRP A 64 -12.83 -5.98 4.22
C TRP A 64 -14.13 -6.41 3.54
N ARG A 65 -14.17 -7.57 2.89
CA ARG A 65 -15.43 -8.13 2.37
C ARG A 65 -16.49 -8.33 3.47
N LEU A 66 -16.09 -8.81 4.65
CA LEU A 66 -17.02 -8.99 5.77
C LEU A 66 -17.66 -7.66 6.21
N MET A 67 -16.92 -6.56 6.12
CA MET A 67 -17.46 -5.22 6.43
C MET A 67 -18.45 -4.71 5.36
N LEU A 68 -18.29 -5.12 4.11
CA LEU A 68 -19.17 -4.72 3.00
C LEU A 68 -20.38 -5.66 2.78
N LEU A 69 -20.33 -6.87 3.31
CA LEU A 69 -21.44 -7.84 3.25
C LEU A 69 -22.79 -7.33 3.80
N PRO A 70 -22.85 -6.53 4.89
CA PRO A 70 -24.12 -5.94 5.33
C PRO A 70 -24.66 -4.85 4.39
N ILE A 71 -23.82 -4.28 3.52
CA ILE A 71 -24.19 -3.23 2.57
C ILE A 71 -24.61 -3.85 1.23
N ASP A 72 -23.87 -4.85 0.73
CA ASP A 72 -24.26 -5.63 -0.46
C ASP A 72 -24.08 -7.15 -0.21
N PRO A 73 -25.18 -7.89 -0.03
CA PRO A 73 -25.13 -9.34 0.16
C PRO A 73 -24.65 -10.13 -1.06
N LYS A 74 -24.65 -9.52 -2.26
CA LYS A 74 -24.28 -10.18 -3.53
C LYS A 74 -22.78 -10.08 -3.84
N LEU A 75 -22.00 -9.44 -2.97
CA LEU A 75 -20.58 -9.19 -3.20
C LEU A 75 -19.76 -10.50 -3.28
N LYS A 76 -19.28 -10.82 -4.48
CA LYS A 76 -18.44 -12.00 -4.70
C LYS A 76 -17.07 -11.81 -4.06
N ARG A 77 -16.50 -12.93 -3.61
CA ARG A 77 -15.18 -12.96 -2.94
C ARG A 77 -14.06 -12.45 -3.84
N ILE A 78 -14.13 -12.80 -5.12
CA ILE A 78 -13.12 -12.46 -6.13
C ILE A 78 -13.13 -10.96 -6.44
N ASP A 79 -14.31 -10.36 -6.58
CA ASP A 79 -14.44 -8.93 -6.91
C ASP A 79 -13.89 -8.05 -5.78
N CYS A 80 -14.14 -8.43 -4.52
CA CYS A 80 -13.61 -7.71 -3.36
C CYS A 80 -12.08 -7.89 -3.20
N TYR A 81 -11.56 -9.08 -3.53
CA TYR A 81 -10.12 -9.31 -3.55
C TYR A 81 -9.44 -8.49 -4.66
N ASN A 82 -10.00 -8.48 -5.87
CA ASN A 82 -9.48 -7.70 -7.00
C ASN A 82 -9.49 -6.19 -6.69
N ALA A 83 -10.56 -5.67 -6.09
CA ALA A 83 -10.61 -4.28 -5.66
C ALA A 83 -9.54 -3.95 -4.59
N TYR A 84 -9.27 -4.87 -3.67
CA TYR A 84 -8.22 -4.70 -2.67
C TYR A 84 -6.81 -4.79 -3.28
N ALA A 85 -6.58 -5.73 -4.20
CA ALA A 85 -5.30 -5.86 -4.89
C ALA A 85 -4.97 -4.61 -5.71
N VAL A 86 -5.93 -4.05 -6.44
CA VAL A 86 -5.74 -2.81 -7.20
C VAL A 86 -5.56 -1.61 -6.29
N CYS A 87 -6.26 -1.55 -5.15
CA CYS A 87 -6.02 -0.57 -4.10
C CYS A 87 -4.59 -0.64 -3.52
N TYR A 88 -4.09 -1.86 -3.30
CA TYR A 88 -2.73 -2.08 -2.82
C TYR A 88 -1.69 -1.61 -3.84
N LEU A 89 -1.87 -1.94 -5.12
CA LEU A 89 -1.03 -1.44 -6.22
C LEU A 89 -1.09 0.10 -6.32
N ALA A 90 -2.27 0.69 -6.19
CA ALA A 90 -2.44 2.14 -6.20
C ALA A 90 -1.73 2.81 -5.02
N ASN A 91 -1.73 2.19 -3.82
CA ASN A 91 -1.00 2.68 -2.65
C ASN A 91 0.52 2.58 -2.80
N LEU A 92 1.03 1.60 -3.58
CA LEU A 92 2.45 1.51 -3.93
C LEU A 92 2.87 2.62 -4.89
N ALA A 93 2.04 2.95 -5.88
CA ALA A 93 2.32 4.03 -6.84
C ALA A 93 2.16 5.42 -6.22
N PHE A 94 1.08 5.63 -5.46
CA PHE A 94 0.78 6.88 -4.79
C PHE A 94 0.33 6.61 -3.36
N THR A 95 1.09 7.15 -2.39
CA THR A 95 0.73 7.05 -0.99
C THR A 95 -0.67 7.64 -0.78
N ARG A 96 -1.61 6.81 -0.31
CA ARG A 96 -2.98 7.19 0.12
C ARG A 96 -4.03 7.31 -0.98
N SER A 97 -3.73 6.97 -2.23
CA SER A 97 -4.73 6.98 -3.33
C SER A 97 -5.58 5.70 -3.40
N GLY A 98 -5.20 4.63 -2.69
CA GLY A 98 -5.87 3.33 -2.79
C GLY A 98 -7.32 3.32 -2.29
N GLU A 99 -7.69 4.17 -1.33
CA GLU A 99 -9.06 4.23 -0.79
C GLU A 99 -10.06 4.69 -1.86
N VAL A 100 -9.67 5.67 -2.68
CA VAL A 100 -10.50 6.18 -3.78
C VAL A 100 -10.70 5.11 -4.85
N VAL A 101 -9.62 4.42 -5.22
CA VAL A 101 -9.63 3.36 -6.24
C VAL A 101 -10.47 2.16 -5.80
N ARG A 102 -10.40 1.80 -4.52
CA ARG A 102 -11.22 0.73 -3.94
C ARG A 102 -12.70 1.06 -3.96
N CYS A 103 -13.06 2.26 -3.51
CA CYS A 103 -14.46 2.70 -3.48
C CYS A 103 -15.03 2.80 -4.90
N GLY A 104 -14.22 3.28 -5.86
CA GLY A 104 -14.58 3.31 -7.28
C GLY A 104 -14.86 1.91 -7.84
N MET A 105 -13.94 0.95 -7.66
CA MET A 105 -14.07 -0.43 -8.15
C MET A 105 -15.25 -1.20 -7.53
N ILE A 106 -15.57 -0.92 -6.27
CA ILE A 106 -16.72 -1.54 -5.57
C ILE A 106 -18.03 -0.91 -6.04
N THR A 107 -18.07 0.41 -6.26
CA THR A 107 -19.23 1.14 -6.80
C THR A 107 -19.52 0.77 -8.25
N ASP A 108 -18.49 0.46 -9.04
CA ASP A 108 -18.62 0.10 -10.46
C ASP A 108 -19.09 -1.35 -10.65
N ASN A 109 -18.63 -2.29 -9.79
CA ASN A 109 -19.01 -3.70 -9.85
C ASN A 109 -20.24 -4.07 -8.99
N SER A 110 -20.75 -3.17 -8.15
CA SER A 110 -21.82 -3.44 -7.17
C SER A 110 -22.78 -2.27 -7.05
N LYS A 111 -24.03 -2.49 -6.60
CA LYS A 111 -25.03 -1.41 -6.41
C LYS A 111 -24.76 -0.54 -5.16
N VAL A 112 -23.51 -0.45 -4.72
CA VAL A 112 -23.10 0.25 -3.50
C VAL A 112 -22.76 1.70 -3.85
N SER A 113 -23.37 2.67 -3.18
CA SER A 113 -23.06 4.09 -3.39
C SER A 113 -21.63 4.40 -2.92
N PHE A 114 -20.93 5.27 -3.65
CA PHE A 114 -19.56 5.71 -3.30
C PHE A 114 -19.45 6.28 -1.87
N LYS A 115 -20.55 6.82 -1.33
CA LYS A 115 -20.67 7.30 0.07
C LYS A 115 -20.68 6.16 1.09
N ASP A 116 -21.41 5.08 0.82
CA ASP A 116 -21.47 3.91 1.70
C ASP A 116 -20.14 3.13 1.68
N ALA A 117 -19.46 3.10 0.54
CA ALA A 117 -18.14 2.46 0.40
C ALA A 117 -17.02 3.21 1.14
N MET A 118 -17.15 4.55 1.29
CA MET A 118 -16.25 5.38 2.10
C MET A 118 -16.63 5.42 3.60
N GLY A 119 -17.82 4.94 3.97
CA GLY A 119 -18.30 4.93 5.36
C GLY A 119 -18.77 6.30 5.86
N SER A 120 -19.45 7.10 5.02
CA SER A 120 -20.10 8.36 5.39
C SER A 120 -21.62 8.26 5.47
#